data_AF-A0A372RJM3-F1
#
_entry.id   AF-A0A372RJM3-F1
#
_cell.length_a   1.000
_cell.length_b   1.000
_cell.length_c   1.000
_cell.angle_alpha   90.00
_cell.angle_beta   90.00
_cell.angle_gamma   90.00
#
_symmetry.space_group_name_H-M   'P 1'
#
loop_
_entity.id
_entity.type
_entity.pdbx_description
1 polymer ?
#
loop_
_entity_poly.entity_id
_entity_poly.type
_entity_poly.pdbx_seq_one_letter_code
_entity_poly.pdbx_strand_id
1 'polypeptide(L)'
;MVIGYYIDFNFIISDFNTQLKILKNENTSDGQTMINTAELLNFEYSPYISKIPPCIGIPVLTKLDSSNDSFIIGHHFLNAQKNKTSVCTFSYNLKDSIYDKLPDFTFYTLIISNYNNNSAYDIISFDRSFSRKKRLYIKRSNLFISLYSTQETNCGPIFLKQNYEKIRTKSIKCGCKCKVKPLEISGNNIKCAFFDPNDRIKE
;
A
#
# COMPACT_ATOMS: atom_id res chain seq x y z
N MET A 1 -2.85 6.07 -2.48
CA MET A 1 -3.12 4.81 -3.21
C MET A 1 -4.48 4.93 -3.88
N VAL A 2 -4.47 5.02 -5.21
CA VAL A 2 -5.35 4.47 -6.26
C VAL A 2 -4.53 4.80 -7.50
N ILE A 3 -4.19 3.83 -8.35
CA ILE A 3 -3.45 4.16 -9.58
C ILE A 3 -4.06 3.45 -10.78
N GLY A 4 -5.34 3.76 -11.00
CA GLY A 4 -6.02 3.57 -12.27
C GLY A 4 -6.26 4.94 -12.92
N TYR A 5 -6.16 5.01 -14.26
CA TYR A 5 -6.51 6.21 -15.03
C TYR A 5 -8.04 6.41 -15.15
N TYR A 6 -8.83 5.53 -14.54
CA TYR A 6 -10.28 5.50 -14.66
C TYR A 6 -10.87 5.90 -13.32
N ILE A 7 -11.58 7.04 -13.33
CA ILE A 7 -12.19 7.69 -12.16
C ILE A 7 -13.63 7.22 -11.91
N ASP A 8 -14.14 6.35 -12.78
CA ASP A 8 -15.48 5.83 -12.68
C ASP A 8 -15.45 4.55 -11.82
N PHE A 9 -15.97 4.69 -10.60
CA PHE A 9 -16.04 3.67 -9.57
C PHE A 9 -17.22 2.69 -9.73
N ASN A 10 -17.91 2.70 -10.88
CA ASN A 10 -19.01 1.76 -11.18
C ASN A 10 -18.56 0.28 -11.29
N PHE A 11 -17.31 -0.04 -10.99
CA PHE A 11 -16.78 -1.41 -10.92
C PHE A 11 -17.14 -2.15 -9.62
N ILE A 12 -17.95 -1.57 -8.72
CA ILE A 12 -18.64 -2.35 -7.68
C ILE A 12 -19.70 -3.19 -8.39
N ILE A 13 -19.23 -4.18 -9.15
CA ILE A 13 -20.01 -5.15 -9.87
C ILE A 13 -20.74 -5.94 -8.79
N SER A 14 -22.07 -5.81 -8.81
CA SER A 14 -23.05 -6.32 -7.85
C SER A 14 -23.10 -7.84 -7.71
N ASP A 15 -22.21 -8.59 -8.39
CA ASP A 15 -22.41 -10.01 -8.70
C ASP A 15 -21.29 -10.95 -8.20
N PHE A 16 -20.46 -10.51 -7.24
CA PHE A 16 -19.42 -11.36 -6.68
C PHE A 16 -19.64 -11.63 -5.19
N ASN A 17 -19.51 -12.91 -4.79
CA ASN A 17 -19.32 -13.36 -3.39
C ASN A 17 -17.98 -12.87 -2.78
N THR A 18 -17.42 -11.78 -3.31
CA THR A 18 -16.19 -11.16 -2.84
C THR A 18 -16.44 -10.56 -1.48
N GLN A 19 -15.71 -11.04 -0.48
CA GLN A 19 -15.77 -10.46 0.85
C GLN A 19 -14.71 -9.35 0.93
N LEU A 20 -15.18 -8.10 0.88
CA LEU A 20 -14.37 -6.94 1.20
C LEU A 20 -14.50 -6.65 2.69
N LYS A 21 -13.42 -6.87 3.45
CA LYS A 21 -13.37 -6.48 4.86
C LYS A 21 -12.62 -5.16 4.98
N ILE A 22 -13.23 -4.20 5.66
CA ILE A 22 -12.60 -2.92 5.98
C ILE A 22 -12.18 -2.94 7.44
N LEU A 23 -10.94 -2.58 7.70
CA LEU A 23 -10.44 -2.28 9.04
C LEU A 23 -10.12 -0.81 9.17
N LYS A 24 -10.36 -0.29 10.36
CA LYS A 24 -10.13 1.11 10.72
C LYS A 24 -9.16 1.14 11.89
N ASN A 25 -8.03 1.83 11.70
CA ASN A 25 -7.03 2.03 12.74
C ASN A 25 -6.77 3.53 12.88
N GLU A 26 -7.05 4.09 14.05
CA GLU A 26 -6.82 5.51 14.33
C GLU A 26 -5.36 5.73 14.73
N ASN A 27 -4.75 6.79 14.20
CA ASN A 27 -3.44 7.27 14.59
C ASN A 27 -3.59 8.67 15.17
N THR A 28 -3.35 8.79 16.47
CA THR A 28 -3.26 10.06 17.17
C THR A 28 -1.80 10.52 17.18
N SER A 29 -1.55 11.75 16.76
CA SER A 29 -0.25 12.38 16.77
C SER A 29 0.22 12.59 18.21
N ASP A 30 1.46 12.21 18.48
CA ASP A 30 2.18 12.57 19.71
C ASP A 30 3.03 13.84 19.54
N GLY A 31 2.96 14.46 18.35
CA GLY A 31 3.75 15.64 17.98
C GLY A 31 5.26 15.39 17.85
N GLN A 32 5.72 14.14 17.77
CA GLN A 32 7.14 13.79 17.69
C GLN A 32 7.43 12.68 16.67
N THR A 33 6.56 11.68 16.57
CA THR A 33 6.74 10.48 15.75
C THR A 33 6.61 10.80 14.27
N MET A 34 7.69 10.56 13.52
CA MET A 34 7.73 10.74 12.06
C MET A 34 7.41 9.46 11.28
N ILE A 35 7.68 8.31 11.90
CA ILE A 35 7.46 6.98 11.36
C ILE A 35 6.81 6.14 12.46
N ASN A 36 5.67 5.54 12.16
CA ASN A 36 4.98 4.66 13.09
C ASN A 36 4.79 3.27 12.47
N THR A 37 4.92 2.23 13.29
CA THR A 37 4.51 0.87 12.93
C THR A 37 3.33 0.48 13.79
N ALA A 38 2.20 0.17 13.16
CA ALA A 38 1.03 -0.32 13.85
C ALA A 38 0.74 -1.77 13.44
N GLU A 39 0.56 -2.66 14.42
CA GLU A 39 0.01 -4.00 14.18
C GLU A 39 -1.45 -3.81 13.73
N LEU A 40 -1.77 -4.25 12.51
CA LEU A 40 -3.12 -4.12 11.97
C LEU A 40 -3.95 -5.38 12.24
N LEU A 41 -3.33 -6.56 12.06
CA LEU A 41 -4.03 -7.82 11.95
C LEU A 41 -3.22 -8.98 12.52
N ASN A 42 -3.86 -9.73 13.41
CA ASN A 42 -3.59 -11.14 13.64
C ASN A 42 -4.60 -11.93 12.83
N PHE A 43 -4.19 -12.41 11.66
CA PHE A 43 -5.04 -13.33 10.93
C PHE A 43 -5.00 -14.68 11.66
N GLU A 44 -6.14 -15.17 12.14
CA GLU A 44 -6.26 -16.60 12.47
C GLU A 44 -6.30 -17.38 11.15
N TYR A 45 -5.15 -17.52 10.49
CA TYR A 45 -5.08 -18.34 9.30
C TYR A 45 -5.25 -19.80 9.68
N SER A 46 -6.21 -20.44 9.02
CA SER A 46 -6.20 -21.87 8.84
C SER A 46 -4.81 -22.28 8.31
N PRO A 47 -4.15 -23.30 8.89
CA PRO A 47 -2.83 -23.76 8.47
C PRO A 47 -2.78 -24.21 6.99
N TYR A 48 -3.93 -24.33 6.33
CA TYR A 48 -4.09 -24.66 4.92
C TYR A 48 -4.04 -23.44 3.96
N ILE A 49 -4.12 -22.20 4.47
CA ILE A 49 -3.98 -20.97 3.66
C ILE A 49 -2.55 -20.46 3.79
N SER A 50 -1.73 -20.74 2.77
CA SER A 50 -0.28 -20.48 2.80
C SER A 50 0.11 -19.03 2.47
N LYS A 51 -0.84 -18.13 2.21
CA LYS A 51 -0.58 -16.80 1.65
C LYS A 51 -1.40 -15.70 2.31
N ILE A 52 -0.72 -14.63 2.71
CA ILE A 52 -1.33 -13.41 3.23
C ILE A 52 -2.17 -12.75 2.11
N PRO A 53 -3.42 -12.35 2.38
CA PRO A 53 -4.31 -11.74 1.42
C PRO A 53 -3.74 -10.38 1.06
N PRO A 54 -3.86 -9.96 -0.21
CA PRO A 54 -3.50 -8.60 -0.59
C PRO A 54 -4.31 -7.60 0.23
N CYS A 55 -3.58 -6.71 0.89
CA CYS A 55 -4.14 -5.60 1.65
C CYS A 55 -3.89 -4.30 0.89
N ILE A 56 -4.87 -3.41 0.94
CA ILE A 56 -4.91 -2.13 0.24
C ILE A 56 -5.14 -1.05 1.30
N GLY A 57 -4.17 -0.15 1.47
CA GLY A 57 -4.14 0.82 2.56
C GLY A 57 -4.41 2.26 2.12
N ILE A 58 -5.28 2.97 2.84
CA ILE A 58 -5.50 4.40 2.62
C ILE A 58 -5.47 5.18 3.94
N PRO A 59 -4.48 6.06 4.15
CA PRO A 59 -4.53 7.02 5.24
C PRO A 59 -5.48 8.16 4.86
N VAL A 60 -6.38 8.51 5.77
CA VAL A 60 -7.35 9.61 5.64
C VAL A 60 -7.10 10.59 6.77
N LEU A 61 -6.70 11.81 6.44
CA LEU A 61 -6.49 12.89 7.41
C LEU A 61 -7.79 13.17 8.17
N THR A 62 -7.67 13.37 9.48
CA THR A 62 -8.81 13.76 10.32
C THR A 62 -9.33 15.15 9.93
N LYS A 63 -8.44 16.03 9.49
CA LYS A 63 -8.77 17.38 9.04
C LYS A 63 -7.88 17.80 7.86
N LEU A 64 -8.51 18.24 6.77
CA LEU A 64 -7.84 18.83 5.62
C LEU A 64 -8.02 20.36 5.69
N ASP A 65 -6.98 21.06 6.17
CA ASP A 65 -6.91 22.52 6.17
C ASP A 65 -5.52 22.98 5.69
N SER A 66 -5.29 24.29 5.67
CA SER A 66 -4.04 24.88 5.20
C SER A 66 -2.79 24.49 6.01
N SER A 67 -2.96 23.90 7.20
CA SER A 67 -1.81 23.38 7.97
C SER A 67 -1.32 22.02 7.44
N ASN A 68 -2.18 21.30 6.71
CA ASN A 68 -1.90 19.95 6.23
C ASN A 68 -1.90 19.79 4.71
N ASP A 69 -2.03 20.87 3.96
CA ASP A 69 -2.12 20.86 2.49
C ASP A 69 -0.85 20.30 1.81
N SER A 70 0.29 20.39 2.48
CA SER A 70 1.59 19.89 2.00
C SER A 70 1.97 18.51 2.52
N PHE A 71 1.20 17.90 3.43
CA PHE A 71 1.54 16.60 4.00
C PHE A 71 1.07 15.44 3.13
N ILE A 72 2.01 14.53 2.85
CA ILE A 72 1.74 13.21 2.31
C ILE A 72 1.96 12.19 3.41
N ILE A 73 0.94 11.37 3.69
CA ILE A 73 1.10 10.17 4.52
C ILE A 73 1.44 8.99 3.61
N GLY A 74 2.71 8.60 3.63
CA GLY A 74 3.18 7.39 2.99
C GLY A 74 2.96 6.17 3.88
N HIS A 75 2.80 5.02 3.25
CA HIS A 75 2.67 3.76 3.98
C HIS A 75 3.13 2.56 3.15
N HIS A 76 3.44 1.48 3.84
CA HIS A 76 3.56 0.15 3.26
C HIS A 76 3.25 -0.90 4.32
N PHE A 77 2.74 -2.05 3.89
CA PHE A 77 2.51 -3.18 4.77
C PHE A 77 3.83 -3.89 5.10
N LEU A 78 3.88 -4.54 6.24
CA LEU A 78 4.98 -5.33 6.75
C LEU A 78 4.49 -6.75 7.03
N ASN A 79 5.25 -7.74 6.57
CA ASN A 79 5.05 -9.13 6.96
C ASN A 79 5.74 -9.42 8.30
N ALA A 80 4.99 -9.41 9.40
CA ALA A 80 5.51 -9.72 10.72
C ALA A 80 5.34 -11.24 10.99
N GLN A 81 6.18 -12.07 10.36
CA GLN A 81 6.12 -13.54 10.48
C GLN A 81 4.73 -14.14 10.14
N LYS A 82 4.59 -15.48 10.21
CA LYS A 82 3.37 -16.17 9.76
C LYS A 82 2.14 -15.59 10.47
N ASN A 83 1.24 -15.02 9.67
CA ASN A 83 -0.12 -14.60 10.02
C ASN A 83 -0.30 -13.22 10.65
N LYS A 84 0.75 -12.41 10.81
CA LYS A 84 0.59 -11.02 11.24
C LYS A 84 0.92 -10.04 10.13
N THR A 85 0.11 -8.99 10.03
CA THR A 85 0.37 -7.88 9.12
C THR A 85 0.35 -6.58 9.89
N SER A 86 1.43 -5.84 9.76
CA SER A 86 1.59 -4.50 10.31
C SER A 86 1.64 -3.49 9.18
N VAL A 87 1.44 -2.21 9.49
CA VAL A 87 1.66 -1.12 8.56
C VAL A 87 2.73 -0.20 9.09
N CYS A 88 3.71 0.10 8.24
CA CYS A 88 4.64 1.19 8.44
C CYS A 88 4.03 2.44 7.79
N THR A 89 3.87 3.51 8.56
CA THR A 89 3.36 4.81 8.10
C THR A 89 4.39 5.88 8.39
N PHE A 90 4.47 6.88 7.53
CA PHE A 90 5.40 7.99 7.66
C PHE A 90 4.86 9.23 6.97
N SER A 91 5.26 10.42 7.43
CA SER A 91 4.82 11.69 6.85
C SER A 91 5.94 12.35 6.05
N TYR A 92 5.59 13.01 4.95
CA TYR A 92 6.49 13.86 4.18
C TYR A 92 5.81 15.18 3.87
N ASN A 93 6.45 16.28 4.26
CA ASN A 93 6.05 17.64 3.93
C ASN A 93 6.67 18.04 2.58
N LEU A 94 5.82 18.25 1.57
CA LEU A 94 6.25 18.66 0.24
C LEU A 94 6.87 20.06 0.19
N LYS A 95 6.33 20.99 0.98
CA LYS A 95 6.73 22.40 0.98
C LYS A 95 8.16 22.56 1.46
N ASP A 96 8.47 21.92 2.59
CA ASP A 96 9.79 21.97 3.21
C ASP A 96 10.71 20.85 2.71
N SER A 97 10.16 19.90 1.93
CA SER A 97 10.87 18.72 1.42
C SER A 97 11.50 17.87 2.53
N ILE A 98 10.80 17.74 3.67
CA ILE A 98 11.27 17.03 4.86
C ILE A 98 10.35 15.89 5.28
N TYR A 99 10.92 14.88 5.95
CA TYR A 99 10.14 13.96 6.76
C TYR A 99 9.77 14.65 8.06
N ASP A 100 8.49 14.73 8.34
CA ASP A 100 7.94 15.46 9.47
C ASP A 100 7.09 14.54 10.35
N LYS A 101 6.58 15.08 11.44
CA LYS A 101 5.71 14.37 12.39
C LYS A 101 4.43 13.90 11.70
N LEU A 102 3.98 12.70 12.04
CA LEU A 102 2.70 12.18 11.56
C LEU A 102 1.56 13.04 12.13
N PRO A 103 0.63 13.51 11.28
CA PRO A 103 -0.58 14.19 11.74
C PRO A 103 -1.57 13.18 12.32
N ASP A 104 -2.72 13.66 12.79
CA ASP A 104 -3.85 12.79 13.09
C ASP A 104 -4.45 12.24 11.80
N PHE A 105 -4.61 10.92 11.73
CA PHE A 105 -5.26 10.27 10.59
C PHE A 105 -5.94 8.96 11.00
N THR A 106 -6.89 8.54 10.18
CA THR A 106 -7.45 7.20 10.23
C THR A 106 -6.86 6.40 9.08
N PHE A 107 -6.27 5.24 9.38
CA PHE A 107 -5.83 4.29 8.38
C PHE A 107 -6.95 3.29 8.09
N TYR A 108 -7.39 3.24 6.84
CA TYR A 108 -8.32 2.21 6.38
C TYR A 108 -7.56 1.13 5.62
N THR A 109 -7.78 -0.12 6.00
CA THR A 109 -7.26 -1.29 5.28
C THR A 109 -8.41 -2.04 4.64
N LEU A 110 -8.34 -2.17 3.32
CA LEU A 110 -9.18 -3.07 2.55
C LEU A 110 -8.47 -4.42 2.42
N ILE A 111 -9.11 -5.48 2.94
CA ILE A 111 -8.65 -6.86 2.81
C ILE A 111 -9.47 -7.53 1.74
N ILE A 112 -8.79 -8.13 0.77
CA ILE A 112 -9.43 -8.88 -0.31
C ILE A 112 -9.27 -10.37 -0.03
N SER A 113 -10.40 -11.05 0.16
CA SER A 113 -10.43 -12.51 0.28
C SER A 113 -11.58 -13.11 -0.54
N ASN A 114 -11.43 -14.38 -0.91
CA ASN A 114 -12.47 -15.16 -1.59
C ASN A 114 -12.95 -14.51 -2.92
N TYR A 115 -12.04 -13.90 -3.69
CA TYR A 115 -12.39 -13.40 -5.03
C TYR A 115 -12.46 -14.59 -5.99
N ASN A 116 -13.55 -14.71 -6.74
CA ASN A 116 -13.79 -15.85 -7.65
C ASN A 116 -12.70 -16.00 -8.73
N ASN A 117 -12.04 -14.90 -9.08
CA ASN A 117 -10.92 -14.92 -10.02
C ASN A 117 -9.56 -14.86 -9.29
N ASN A 118 -8.85 -15.98 -9.25
CA ASN A 118 -7.51 -16.07 -8.66
C ASN A 118 -6.45 -15.18 -9.36
N SER A 119 -6.71 -14.65 -10.56
CA SER A 119 -5.79 -13.71 -11.23
C SER A 119 -6.03 -12.24 -10.91
N ALA A 120 -7.18 -11.90 -10.33
CA ALA A 120 -7.56 -10.52 -10.04
C ALA A 120 -6.73 -9.86 -8.95
N TYR A 121 -6.06 -10.65 -8.10
CA TYR A 121 -5.19 -10.12 -7.07
C TYR A 121 -3.94 -10.99 -6.87
N ASP A 122 -2.81 -10.36 -6.53
CA ASP A 122 -1.57 -11.06 -6.20
C ASP A 122 -0.58 -10.14 -5.46
N ILE A 123 0.49 -10.72 -4.91
CA ILE A 123 1.65 -10.02 -4.39
C ILE A 123 2.85 -10.37 -5.27
N ILE A 124 3.38 -9.39 -6.01
CA ILE A 124 4.46 -9.57 -6.99
C ILE A 124 5.72 -8.81 -6.60
N SER A 125 6.90 -9.31 -6.97
CA SER A 125 8.16 -8.55 -6.85
C SER A 125 8.32 -7.54 -7.98
N PHE A 126 9.05 -6.45 -7.72
CA PHE A 126 9.37 -5.43 -8.73
C PHE A 126 10.40 -5.91 -9.77
N ASP A 127 11.29 -6.85 -9.41
CA ASP A 127 12.35 -7.40 -10.29
C ASP A 127 11.81 -8.31 -11.39
N ARG A 128 10.64 -8.92 -11.18
CA ARG A 128 9.83 -9.29 -12.33
C ARG A 128 9.32 -7.98 -12.89
N SER A 129 10.06 -7.44 -13.87
CA SER A 129 9.43 -6.66 -14.94
C SER A 129 8.08 -7.30 -15.18
N PHE A 130 6.98 -6.55 -15.00
CA PHE A 130 5.64 -6.99 -15.35
C PHE A 130 5.78 -7.73 -16.68
N SER A 131 5.77 -9.07 -16.61
CA SER A 131 6.53 -9.88 -17.57
C SER A 131 6.05 -9.57 -18.98
N ARG A 132 6.81 -9.80 -20.05
CA ARG A 132 6.34 -9.49 -21.42
C ARG A 132 4.94 -10.07 -21.75
N LYS A 133 4.48 -11.10 -21.01
CA LYS A 133 3.10 -11.64 -20.99
C LYS A 133 2.13 -11.02 -19.96
N LYS A 134 2.64 -10.45 -18.85
CA LYS A 134 1.93 -9.67 -17.82
C LYS A 134 2.23 -8.16 -17.91
N ARG A 135 2.58 -7.61 -19.08
CA ARG A 135 2.44 -6.17 -19.41
C ARG A 135 0.96 -5.75 -19.48
N LEU A 136 0.11 -6.46 -18.74
CA LEU A 136 -1.30 -6.18 -18.61
C LEU A 136 -1.42 -4.82 -17.93
N TYR A 137 -1.71 -3.83 -18.76
CA TYR A 137 -2.78 -2.87 -18.49
C TYR A 137 -2.64 -1.89 -17.33
N ILE A 138 -1.43 -1.44 -16.95
CA ILE A 138 -1.34 -0.06 -16.39
C ILE A 138 -2.07 0.94 -17.32
N LYS A 139 -2.10 0.63 -18.62
CA LYS A 139 -2.77 1.41 -19.66
C LYS A 139 -4.32 1.42 -19.58
N ARG A 140 -5.00 0.51 -18.87
CA ARG A 140 -6.48 0.39 -18.91
C ARG A 140 -7.20 -0.17 -17.67
N SER A 141 -6.53 -0.60 -16.59
CA SER A 141 -7.23 -1.21 -15.45
C SER A 141 -7.42 -0.30 -14.23
N ASN A 142 -8.50 -0.57 -13.49
CA ASN A 142 -8.80 -0.03 -12.17
C ASN A 142 -7.86 -0.64 -11.12
N LEU A 143 -6.55 -0.48 -11.33
CA LEU A 143 -5.54 -1.21 -10.57
C LEU A 143 -5.30 -0.53 -9.21
N PHE A 144 -5.67 -1.23 -8.14
CA PHE A 144 -5.32 -0.85 -6.78
C PHE A 144 -4.00 -1.50 -6.40
N ILE A 145 -3.11 -0.73 -5.80
CA ILE A 145 -1.74 -1.17 -5.50
C ILE A 145 -1.32 -0.74 -4.10
N SER A 146 -0.73 -1.65 -3.35
CA SER A 146 -0.07 -1.34 -2.09
C SER A 146 1.35 -1.89 -2.05
N LEU A 147 2.24 -1.15 -1.37
CA LEU A 147 3.57 -1.64 -1.08
C LEU A 147 3.55 -2.64 0.05
N TYR A 148 4.39 -3.64 -0.07
CA TYR A 148 4.51 -4.72 0.88
C TYR A 148 5.98 -5.05 1.13
N SER A 149 6.43 -5.00 2.36
CA SER A 149 7.76 -5.48 2.76
C SER A 149 7.66 -6.91 3.29
N THR A 150 8.59 -7.76 2.87
CA THR A 150 8.68 -9.14 3.37
C THR A 150 9.43 -9.26 4.70
N GLN A 151 10.04 -8.19 5.17
CA GLN A 151 10.75 -8.14 6.46
C GLN A 151 10.16 -7.03 7.32
N GLU A 152 9.92 -7.34 8.59
CA GLU A 152 9.37 -6.40 9.57
C GLU A 152 10.35 -5.26 9.90
N THR A 153 11.66 -5.53 9.87
CA THR A 153 12.72 -4.54 10.11
C THR A 153 12.82 -3.47 9.02
N ASN A 154 12.15 -3.67 7.88
CA ASN A 154 12.19 -2.76 6.75
C ASN A 154 11.10 -1.68 6.83
N CYS A 155 10.85 -1.11 8.02
CA CYS A 155 9.99 0.05 8.16
C CYS A 155 10.79 1.33 7.89
N GLY A 156 10.46 2.00 6.80
CA GLY A 156 11.06 3.28 6.47
C GLY A 156 10.42 3.93 5.25
N PRO A 157 10.74 5.20 4.98
CA PRO A 157 10.09 5.91 3.90
C PRO A 157 10.40 5.32 2.52
N ILE A 158 9.35 4.94 1.82
CA ILE A 158 9.39 4.43 0.46
C ILE A 158 8.07 4.72 -0.26
N PHE A 159 8.16 5.28 -1.46
CA PHE A 159 6.99 5.68 -2.24
C PHE A 159 6.85 4.81 -3.49
N LEU A 160 5.61 4.71 -3.99
CA LEU A 160 5.36 4.21 -5.33
C LEU A 160 5.56 5.35 -6.34
N LYS A 161 6.25 5.04 -7.43
CA LYS A 161 6.33 5.87 -8.63
C LYS A 161 5.84 5.06 -9.83
N GLN A 162 4.82 5.59 -10.48
CA GLN A 162 4.27 5.03 -11.71
C GLN A 162 4.64 5.90 -12.91
N ASN A 163 4.84 5.27 -14.05
CA ASN A 163 4.73 5.89 -15.37
C ASN A 163 3.85 4.99 -16.26
N TYR A 164 3.68 5.36 -17.52
CA TYR A 164 2.87 4.58 -18.48
C TYR A 164 3.39 3.16 -18.76
N GLU A 165 4.65 2.86 -18.41
CA GLU A 165 5.30 1.57 -18.70
C GLU A 165 5.36 0.65 -17.49
N LYS A 166 5.56 1.21 -16.29
CA LYS A 166 5.91 0.45 -15.09
C LYS A 166 5.58 1.18 -13.79
N ILE A 167 5.38 0.37 -12.76
CA ILE A 167 5.33 0.78 -11.36
C ILE A 167 6.67 0.38 -10.74
N ARG A 168 7.29 1.31 -10.01
CA ARG A 168 8.55 1.10 -9.29
C ARG A 168 8.49 1.78 -7.94
N THR A 169 9.40 1.42 -7.06
CA THR A 169 9.62 2.15 -5.81
C THR A 169 10.46 3.41 -6.07
N LYS A 170 10.31 4.41 -5.19
CA LYS A 170 11.12 5.63 -5.17
C LYS A 170 11.36 6.04 -3.72
N SER A 171 12.62 6.23 -3.38
CA SER A 171 13.03 6.86 -2.13
C SER A 171 13.18 8.36 -2.36
N ILE A 172 12.62 9.17 -1.45
CA ILE A 172 12.73 10.64 -1.48
C ILE A 172 13.75 11.06 -0.43
N LYS A 173 14.72 11.90 -0.78
CA LYS A 173 15.71 12.40 0.19
C LYS A 173 15.09 13.51 1.04
N CYS A 174 15.45 13.60 2.33
CA CYS A 174 15.17 14.84 3.07
C CYS A 174 16.03 15.97 2.49
N GLY A 175 15.46 17.17 2.35
CA GLY A 175 16.23 18.40 2.11
C GLY A 175 17.10 18.80 3.31
N CYS A 176 16.91 18.16 4.45
CA CYS A 176 17.53 18.45 5.72
C CYS A 176 18.50 17.35 6.16
N LYS A 177 19.42 17.62 7.10
CA LYS A 177 20.33 16.62 7.71
C LYS A 177 19.62 15.65 8.69
N CYS A 178 18.39 15.30 8.38
CA CYS A 178 17.48 14.61 9.28
C CYS A 178 17.86 13.15 9.50
N LYS A 179 17.46 12.64 10.66
CA LYS A 179 17.76 11.28 11.13
C LYS A 179 16.99 10.22 10.33
N VAL A 180 15.86 10.59 9.75
CA VAL A 180 15.03 9.67 8.97
C VAL A 180 15.73 9.34 7.66
N LYS A 181 16.22 8.11 7.57
CA LYS A 181 16.80 7.58 6.33
C LYS A 181 15.70 6.89 5.54
N PRO A 182 15.54 7.24 4.24
CA PRO A 182 14.67 6.47 3.35
C PRO A 182 15.09 5.00 3.34
N LEU A 183 14.13 4.11 3.14
CA LEU A 183 14.42 2.69 3.12
C LEU A 183 15.37 2.38 1.96
N GLU A 184 16.50 1.74 2.28
CA GLU A 184 17.44 1.23 1.27
C GLU A 184 16.88 -0.06 0.68
N ILE A 185 16.55 0.00 -0.61
CA ILE A 185 15.91 -1.11 -1.32
C ILE A 185 17.00 -2.10 -1.73
N SER A 186 17.26 -3.11 -0.90
CA SER A 186 18.09 -4.25 -1.29
C SER A 186 17.21 -5.48 -1.58
N GLY A 187 17.26 -5.96 -2.82
CA GLY A 187 16.71 -7.25 -3.25
C GLY A 187 15.18 -7.40 -3.28
N ASN A 188 14.72 -8.66 -3.28
CA ASN A 188 13.32 -9.10 -3.36
C ASN A 188 12.46 -8.80 -2.11
N ASN A 189 12.94 -7.92 -1.23
CA ASN A 189 12.34 -7.65 0.07
C ASN A 189 11.15 -6.69 0.01
N ILE A 190 11.02 -5.95 -1.09
CA ILE A 190 9.88 -5.08 -1.37
C ILE A 190 9.08 -5.65 -2.54
N LYS A 191 7.78 -5.77 -2.31
CA LYS A 191 6.77 -6.33 -3.21
C LYS A 191 5.61 -5.36 -3.37
N CYS A 192 4.76 -5.70 -4.33
CA CYS A 192 3.60 -4.94 -4.75
C CYS A 192 2.38 -5.86 -4.65
N ALA A 193 1.48 -5.58 -3.71
CA ALA A 193 0.14 -6.15 -3.72
C ALA A 193 -0.69 -5.42 -4.78
N PHE A 194 -1.44 -6.15 -5.60
CA PHE A 194 -2.36 -5.54 -6.56
C PHE A 194 -3.76 -6.16 -6.50
N PHE A 195 -4.75 -5.39 -6.92
CA PHE A 195 -6.11 -5.82 -7.18
C PHE A 195 -6.65 -5.14 -8.44
N ASP A 196 -7.13 -5.96 -9.37
CA ASP A 196 -7.79 -5.54 -10.61
C ASP A 196 -9.24 -6.08 -10.61
N PRO A 197 -10.23 -5.25 -10.26
CA PRO A 197 -11.63 -5.65 -10.25
C PRO A 197 -12.20 -5.89 -11.66
N ASN A 198 -11.48 -5.48 -12.71
CA ASN A 198 -11.93 -5.62 -14.10
C ASN A 198 -11.39 -6.89 -14.77
N ASP A 199 -10.56 -7.68 -14.08
CA ASP A 199 -10.04 -8.95 -14.63
C ASP A 199 -11.18 -9.97 -14.67
N ARG A 200 -11.95 -9.94 -15.77
CA ARG A 200 -13.04 -10.88 -16.04
C ARG A 200 -12.46 -12.24 -16.39
N ILE A 201 -13.10 -13.30 -15.91
CA ILE A 201 -12.85 -14.67 -16.36
C ILE A 201 -12.99 -14.66 -17.89
N LYS A 202 -11.92 -15.01 -18.60
CA LYS A 202 -12.06 -15.46 -19.99
C LYS A 202 -12.65 -16.86 -19.90
N GLU A 203 -13.95 -16.98 -20.09
CA GLU A 203 -14.59 -18.26 -20.41
C GLU A 203 -14.07 -18.76 -21.78
#